data_AF-A0A522WTE8-F1
#
_entry.id   AF-A0A522WTE8-F1
#
_cell.length_a   1.000
_cell.length_b   1.000
_cell.length_c   1.000
_cell.angle_alpha   90.00
_cell.angle_beta   90.00
_cell.angle_gamma   90.00
#
_symmetry.space_group_name_H-M   'P 1'
#
loop_
_entity.id
_entity.type
_entity.pdbx_description
1 polymer ?
#
loop_
_entity_poly.entity_id
_entity_poly.type
_entity_poly.pdbx_seq_one_letter_code
_entity_poly.pdbx_strand_id
1 'polypeptide(L)'
;MPKKPKENTIRDLQHRAEEFVEDELSFFESERMPQELREQFMEYVEAYEAAEWTTSFELLVRGGMELPAPEQLDDSQLSAKLWEVIRGMAMLRMFLYCTDHLSDRELYEELWHQVLRDETPDLPTNEDSACHIDLVSSGSEEDIELYLRYYADEETRRDWAKDWPNDVIPAHEAPPYDRDRHLPARDQAEWRNCGKPS
;
A
#
# COMPACT_ATOMS: atom_id res chain seq x y z
N MET A 1 35.58 -3.97 -0.78
CA MET A 1 35.47 -2.52 -1.03
C MET A 1 34.48 -2.35 -2.16
N PRO A 2 33.25 -1.91 -1.90
CA PRO A 2 32.31 -1.58 -2.96
C PRO A 2 32.90 -0.43 -3.78
N LYS A 3 32.94 -0.59 -5.11
CA LYS A 3 33.46 0.42 -6.03
C LYS A 3 32.49 1.60 -6.01
N LYS A 4 32.95 2.79 -5.62
CA LYS A 4 32.19 4.03 -5.80
C LYS A 4 31.74 4.15 -7.26
N PRO A 5 30.43 4.25 -7.55
CA PRO A 5 29.97 4.55 -8.90
C PRO A 5 30.23 6.04 -9.20
N LYS A 6 30.37 6.36 -10.49
CA LYS A 6 30.86 7.66 -10.96
C LYS A 6 29.66 8.57 -11.25
N GLU A 7 29.74 9.87 -10.94
CA GLU A 7 28.74 10.92 -11.26
C GLU A 7 28.13 10.84 -12.67
N ASN A 8 28.88 10.30 -13.65
CA ASN A 8 28.38 10.06 -14.99
C ASN A 8 27.15 9.12 -15.02
N THR A 9 27.09 8.10 -14.15
CA THR A 9 25.98 7.14 -14.13
C THR A 9 24.66 7.82 -13.77
N ILE A 10 24.65 8.72 -12.78
CA ILE A 10 23.42 9.43 -12.37
C ILE A 10 22.91 10.35 -13.48
N ARG A 11 23.82 11.11 -14.12
CA ARG A 11 23.44 12.00 -15.21
C ARG A 11 22.91 11.21 -16.42
N ASP A 12 23.48 10.04 -16.68
CA ASP A 12 23.04 9.17 -17.76
C ASP A 12 21.63 8.58 -17.47
N LEU A 13 21.32 8.28 -16.20
CA LEU A 13 19.96 7.86 -15.78
C LEU A 13 18.96 9.03 -15.86
N GLN A 14 19.34 10.23 -15.43
CA GLN A 14 18.50 11.44 -15.51
C GLN A 14 18.13 11.78 -16.96
N HIS A 15 19.10 11.77 -17.88
CA HIS A 15 18.84 12.01 -19.30
C HIS A 15 17.92 10.94 -19.90
N ARG A 16 18.02 9.69 -19.46
CA ARG A 16 17.12 8.62 -19.92
C ARG A 16 15.70 8.81 -19.38
N ALA A 17 15.54 9.21 -18.13
CA ALA A 17 14.23 9.53 -17.56
C ALA A 17 13.56 10.73 -18.27
N GLU A 18 14.34 11.75 -18.64
CA GLU A 18 13.86 12.90 -19.43
C GLU A 18 13.33 12.52 -20.82
N GLU A 19 13.79 11.42 -21.43
CA GLU A 19 13.28 10.94 -22.72
C GLU A 19 11.84 10.38 -22.64
N PHE A 20 11.36 10.04 -21.43
CA PHE A 20 10.04 9.43 -21.22
C PHE A 20 8.98 10.43 -20.71
N VAL A 21 9.35 11.66 -20.37
CA VAL A 21 8.43 12.66 -19.79
C VAL A 21 8.26 13.87 -20.72
N GLU A 22 7.02 14.20 -21.08
CA GLU A 22 6.71 15.32 -21.99
C GLU A 22 6.96 16.72 -21.36
N ASP A 23 6.96 16.80 -20.02
CA ASP A 23 7.22 18.02 -19.24
C ASP A 23 8.62 18.02 -18.60
N GLU A 24 9.17 19.22 -18.34
CA GLU A 24 10.50 19.39 -17.71
C GLU A 24 10.49 18.80 -16.28
N LEU A 25 11.19 17.67 -16.09
CA LEU A 25 11.33 17.01 -14.79
C LEU A 25 12.10 17.89 -13.80
N SER A 26 11.38 18.56 -12.91
CA SER A 26 11.95 19.30 -11.79
C SER A 26 12.30 18.34 -10.64
N PHE A 27 13.53 17.82 -10.61
CA PHE A 27 14.04 17.06 -9.46
C PHE A 27 14.43 18.03 -8.33
N PHE A 28 13.66 18.05 -7.23
CA PHE A 28 14.08 18.73 -6.01
C PHE A 28 15.17 17.89 -5.32
N GLU A 29 16.44 18.19 -5.61
CA GLU A 29 17.57 17.53 -4.98
C GLU A 29 17.95 18.22 -3.66
N SER A 30 17.84 17.51 -2.54
CA SER A 30 18.53 17.95 -1.32
C SER A 30 20.02 17.69 -1.47
N GLU A 31 20.85 18.73 -1.34
CA GLU A 31 22.33 18.64 -1.37
C GLU A 31 22.92 17.65 -0.34
N ARG A 32 22.12 17.17 0.62
CA ARG A 32 22.52 16.21 1.67
C ARG A 32 22.24 14.75 1.35
N MET A 33 21.61 14.43 0.21
CA MET A 33 21.29 13.04 -0.13
C MET A 33 22.57 12.27 -0.50
N PRO A 34 22.88 11.14 0.17
CA PRO A 34 24.01 10.29 -0.20
C PRO A 34 23.90 9.84 -1.66
N GLN A 35 25.04 9.79 -2.36
CA GLN A 35 25.10 9.42 -3.78
C GLN A 35 24.47 8.04 -4.04
N GLU A 36 24.73 7.07 -3.17
CA GLU A 36 24.22 5.69 -3.28
C GLU A 36 22.68 5.65 -3.28
N LEU A 37 22.05 6.44 -2.42
CA LEU A 37 20.59 6.54 -2.35
C LEU A 37 19.99 7.21 -3.60
N ARG A 38 20.72 8.17 -4.17
CA ARG A 38 20.31 8.83 -5.41
C ARG A 38 20.35 7.88 -6.60
N GLU A 39 21.39 7.05 -6.69
CA GLU A 39 21.52 6.01 -7.71
C GLU A 39 20.40 4.98 -7.59
N GLN A 40 20.12 4.49 -6.37
CA GLN A 40 19.00 3.58 -6.10
C GLN A 40 17.65 4.18 -6.51
N PHE A 41 17.40 5.45 -6.18
CA PHE A 41 16.17 6.14 -6.58
C PHE A 41 16.04 6.22 -8.11
N MET A 42 17.12 6.58 -8.82
CA MET A 42 17.10 6.67 -10.28
C MET A 42 16.94 5.30 -10.96
N GLU A 43 17.58 4.25 -10.44
CA GLU A 43 17.37 2.87 -10.90
C GLU A 43 15.91 2.44 -10.71
N TYR A 44 15.28 2.83 -9.61
CA TYR A 44 13.86 2.56 -9.35
C TYR A 44 12.95 3.30 -10.33
N VAL A 45 13.20 4.60 -10.59
CA VAL A 45 12.43 5.37 -11.58
C VAL A 45 12.53 4.73 -12.95
N GLU A 46 13.74 4.38 -13.42
CA GLU A 46 13.88 3.71 -14.72
C GLU A 46 13.14 2.37 -14.77
N ALA A 47 13.21 1.58 -13.70
CA ALA A 47 12.49 0.31 -13.63
C ALA A 47 10.97 0.53 -13.66
N TYR A 48 10.47 1.55 -12.96
CA TYR A 48 9.05 1.92 -12.93
C TYR A 48 8.54 2.36 -14.30
N GLU A 49 9.24 3.28 -14.96
CA GLU A 49 8.85 3.79 -16.29
C GLU A 49 8.89 2.70 -17.37
N ALA A 50 9.78 1.71 -17.23
CA ALA A 50 9.90 0.61 -18.18
C ALA A 50 9.00 -0.61 -17.85
N ALA A 51 8.34 -0.63 -16.69
CA ALA A 51 7.56 -1.78 -16.24
C ALA A 51 6.28 -1.93 -17.07
N GLU A 52 5.93 -3.19 -17.36
CA GLU A 52 4.61 -3.50 -17.88
C GLU A 52 3.58 -3.39 -16.76
N TRP A 53 2.39 -2.89 -17.09
CA TRP A 53 1.27 -2.83 -16.15
C TRP A 53 0.62 -4.21 -16.03
N THR A 54 0.29 -4.59 -14.81
CA THR A 54 -0.40 -5.83 -14.46
C THR A 54 -1.34 -5.58 -13.28
N THR A 55 -1.85 -6.62 -12.64
CA THR A 55 -2.66 -6.54 -11.43
C THR A 55 -2.11 -7.47 -10.37
N SER A 56 -2.35 -7.16 -9.10
CA SER A 56 -1.99 -8.04 -7.98
C SER A 56 -2.62 -9.43 -8.12
N PHE A 57 -3.81 -9.53 -8.72
CA PHE A 57 -4.45 -10.81 -9.05
C PHE A 57 -3.61 -11.65 -10.00
N GLU A 58 -3.15 -11.05 -11.11
CA GLU A 58 -2.31 -11.76 -12.08
C GLU A 58 -0.99 -12.20 -11.46
N LEU A 59 -0.35 -11.34 -10.66
CA LEU A 59 0.90 -11.67 -9.96
C LEU A 59 0.72 -12.86 -9.02
N LEU A 60 -0.36 -12.90 -8.24
CA LEU A 60 -0.69 -14.03 -7.36
C LEU A 60 -0.95 -15.33 -8.16
N VAL A 61 -1.69 -15.25 -9.27
CA VAL A 61 -1.97 -16.40 -10.14
C VAL A 61 -0.70 -16.92 -10.81
N ARG A 62 0.19 -16.03 -11.29
CA ARG A 62 1.53 -16.40 -11.81
C ARG A 62 2.37 -17.09 -10.73
N GLY A 63 2.20 -16.70 -9.47
CA GLY A 63 2.77 -17.37 -8.30
C GLY A 63 2.14 -18.72 -7.94
N GLY A 64 1.13 -19.17 -8.70
CA GLY A 64 0.46 -20.46 -8.52
C GLY A 64 -0.73 -20.42 -7.56
N MET A 65 -1.20 -19.23 -7.15
CA MET A 65 -2.37 -19.11 -6.29
C MET A 65 -3.68 -19.29 -7.06
N GLU A 66 -4.57 -20.10 -6.52
CA GLU A 66 -5.95 -20.18 -7.00
C GLU A 66 -6.83 -19.15 -6.26
N LEU A 67 -7.51 -18.29 -7.03
CA LEU A 67 -8.35 -17.19 -6.55
C LEU A 67 -9.82 -17.35 -7.00
N PRO A 68 -10.56 -18.30 -6.41
CA PRO A 68 -11.96 -18.54 -6.76
C PRO A 68 -12.84 -17.33 -6.43
N ALA A 69 -13.95 -17.18 -7.15
CA ALA A 69 -14.90 -16.11 -6.90
C ALA A 69 -15.57 -16.28 -5.52
N PRO A 70 -15.95 -15.19 -4.83
CA PRO A 70 -16.52 -15.25 -3.48
C PRO A 70 -17.75 -16.15 -3.36
N GLU A 71 -18.57 -16.26 -4.40
CA GLU A 71 -19.79 -17.08 -4.44
C GLU A 71 -19.51 -18.59 -4.52
N GLN A 72 -18.27 -18.96 -4.84
CA GLN A 72 -17.84 -20.37 -4.91
C GLN A 72 -17.38 -20.92 -3.55
N LEU A 73 -17.28 -20.06 -2.53
CA LEU A 73 -16.76 -20.40 -1.21
C LEU A 73 -17.85 -20.21 -0.14
N ASP A 74 -18.00 -21.22 0.71
CA ASP A 74 -18.68 -21.01 1.99
C ASP A 74 -17.81 -20.17 2.95
N ASP A 75 -18.39 -19.67 4.05
CA ASP A 75 -17.69 -18.76 4.97
C ASP A 75 -16.42 -19.37 5.58
N SER A 76 -16.39 -20.69 5.80
CA SER A 76 -15.22 -21.37 6.37
C SER A 76 -14.08 -21.48 5.36
N GLN A 77 -14.41 -21.83 4.12
CA GLN A 77 -13.47 -21.88 3.00
C GLN A 77 -12.96 -20.48 2.65
N LEU A 78 -13.85 -19.50 2.67
CA LEU A 78 -13.54 -18.10 2.40
C LEU A 78 -12.58 -17.55 3.44
N SER A 79 -12.85 -17.76 4.73
CA SER A 79 -11.95 -17.29 5.80
C SER A 79 -10.54 -17.87 5.63
N ALA A 80 -10.44 -19.17 5.30
CA ALA A 80 -9.15 -19.81 5.03
C ALA A 80 -8.45 -19.23 3.80
N LYS A 81 -9.20 -19.02 2.71
CA LYS A 81 -8.69 -18.47 1.45
C LYS A 81 -8.26 -17.02 1.60
N LEU A 82 -9.02 -16.19 2.33
CA LEU A 82 -8.65 -14.82 2.66
C LEU A 82 -7.26 -14.75 3.28
N TRP A 83 -6.98 -15.57 4.29
CA TRP A 83 -5.67 -15.61 4.92
C TRP A 83 -4.55 -16.12 4.00
N GLU A 84 -4.86 -16.99 3.04
CA GLU A 84 -3.92 -17.40 1.98
C GLU A 84 -3.58 -16.21 1.07
N VAL A 85 -4.60 -15.46 0.63
CA VAL A 85 -4.43 -14.25 -0.18
C VAL A 85 -3.62 -13.19 0.55
N ILE A 86 -3.95 -12.88 1.81
CA ILE A 86 -3.22 -11.91 2.64
C ILE A 86 -1.72 -12.27 2.72
N ARG A 87 -1.39 -13.56 2.90
CA ARG A 87 0.00 -14.01 2.93
C ARG A 87 0.67 -13.94 1.56
N GLY A 88 -0.05 -14.26 0.48
CA GLY A 88 0.45 -14.12 -0.88
C GLY A 88 0.77 -12.67 -1.22
N MET A 89 -0.12 -11.75 -0.89
CA MET A 89 0.11 -10.30 -1.03
C MET A 89 1.35 -9.87 -0.25
N ALA A 90 1.50 -10.33 0.99
CA ALA A 90 2.70 -10.02 1.79
C ALA A 90 4.00 -10.56 1.17
N MET A 91 3.95 -11.71 0.49
CA MET A 91 5.10 -12.24 -0.27
C MET A 91 5.45 -11.35 -1.47
N LEU A 92 4.45 -10.70 -2.07
CA LEU A 92 4.62 -9.65 -3.09
C LEU A 92 4.91 -8.27 -2.47
N ARG A 93 5.13 -8.20 -1.15
CA ARG A 93 5.37 -6.97 -0.39
C ARG A 93 4.23 -5.94 -0.46
N MET A 94 3.01 -6.44 -0.60
CA MET A 94 1.75 -5.69 -0.48
C MET A 94 1.14 -5.97 0.88
N PHE A 95 0.93 -4.92 1.68
CA PHE A 95 0.46 -5.04 3.07
C PHE A 95 -0.86 -4.29 3.24
N LEU A 96 -1.83 -4.93 3.91
CA LEU A 96 -3.16 -4.37 4.14
C LEU A 96 -3.24 -3.64 5.48
N TYR A 97 -4.07 -2.61 5.53
CA TYR A 97 -4.30 -1.74 6.69
C TYR A 97 -5.80 -1.44 6.83
N CYS A 98 -6.23 -1.15 8.07
CA CYS A 98 -7.58 -0.71 8.38
C CYS A 98 -8.68 -1.68 7.93
N THR A 99 -8.51 -2.98 8.17
CA THR A 99 -9.42 -4.01 7.66
C THR A 99 -10.49 -4.48 8.65
N ASP A 100 -10.40 -4.06 9.92
CA ASP A 100 -11.22 -4.55 11.03
C ASP A 100 -12.72 -4.16 10.95
N HIS A 101 -13.09 -3.19 10.12
CA HIS A 101 -14.49 -2.82 9.87
C HIS A 101 -15.24 -3.80 8.97
N LEU A 102 -14.53 -4.66 8.23
CA LEU A 102 -15.09 -5.64 7.31
C LEU A 102 -15.05 -7.05 7.92
N SER A 103 -16.10 -7.83 7.73
CA SER A 103 -16.07 -9.28 7.94
C SER A 103 -15.09 -9.95 6.98
N ASP A 104 -14.74 -11.21 7.24
CA ASP A 104 -13.86 -11.94 6.33
C ASP A 104 -14.47 -12.07 4.93
N ARG A 105 -15.80 -12.23 4.83
CA ARG A 105 -16.53 -12.25 3.56
C ARG A 105 -16.42 -10.91 2.83
N GLU A 106 -16.77 -9.82 3.51
CA GLU A 106 -16.70 -8.48 2.93
C GLU A 106 -15.27 -8.12 2.51
N LEU A 107 -14.27 -8.44 3.33
CA LEU A 107 -12.87 -8.19 2.96
C LEU A 107 -12.45 -9.03 1.75
N TYR A 108 -12.80 -10.32 1.70
CA TYR A 108 -12.45 -11.14 0.54
C TYR A 108 -13.15 -10.65 -0.73
N GLU A 109 -14.40 -10.22 -0.64
CA GLU A 109 -15.15 -9.63 -1.75
C GLU A 109 -14.50 -8.32 -2.21
N GLU A 110 -14.11 -7.43 -1.29
CA GLU A 110 -13.41 -6.19 -1.60
C GLU A 110 -12.07 -6.46 -2.30
N LEU A 111 -11.27 -7.37 -1.74
CA LEU A 111 -10.01 -7.78 -2.35
C LEU A 111 -10.23 -8.38 -3.75
N TRP A 112 -11.20 -9.29 -3.87
CA TRP A 112 -11.45 -10.00 -5.11
C TRP A 112 -12.14 -9.14 -6.15
N HIS A 113 -12.94 -8.12 -5.83
CA HIS A 113 -13.64 -7.32 -6.84
C HIS A 113 -12.90 -6.03 -7.21
N GLN A 114 -12.10 -5.48 -6.31
CA GLN A 114 -11.46 -4.17 -6.49
C GLN A 114 -9.95 -4.25 -6.29
N VAL A 115 -9.47 -4.42 -5.06
CA VAL A 115 -8.05 -4.22 -4.71
C VAL A 115 -7.10 -5.07 -5.55
N LEU A 116 -7.44 -6.33 -5.81
CA LEU A 116 -6.59 -7.20 -6.62
C LEU A 116 -6.66 -6.90 -8.13
N ARG A 117 -7.61 -6.08 -8.59
CA ARG A 117 -7.76 -5.65 -9.99
C ARG A 117 -7.11 -4.31 -10.27
N ASP A 118 -6.71 -3.58 -9.25
CA ASP A 118 -6.01 -2.31 -9.44
C ASP A 118 -4.71 -2.55 -10.22
N GLU A 119 -4.48 -1.66 -11.19
CA GLU A 119 -3.29 -1.71 -12.04
C GLU A 119 -2.05 -1.35 -11.21
N THR A 120 -1.02 -2.18 -11.34
CA THR A 120 0.26 -2.01 -10.66
C THR A 120 1.39 -2.34 -11.62
N PRO A 121 2.53 -1.62 -11.57
CA PRO A 121 3.68 -1.96 -12.39
C PRO A 121 4.30 -3.29 -11.92
N ASP A 122 4.64 -4.16 -12.87
CA ASP A 122 5.33 -5.44 -12.61
C ASP A 122 6.81 -5.20 -12.27
N LEU A 123 7.05 -4.80 -11.02
CA LEU A 123 8.37 -4.50 -10.51
C LEU A 123 8.96 -5.67 -9.72
N PRO A 124 10.28 -5.91 -9.83
CA PRO A 124 10.94 -6.88 -8.98
C PRO A 124 10.87 -6.43 -7.51
N THR A 125 10.38 -7.32 -6.64
CA THR A 125 10.34 -7.07 -5.20
C THR A 125 11.75 -7.02 -4.62
N ASN A 126 12.09 -5.96 -3.88
CA ASN A 126 13.32 -5.82 -3.11
C ASN A 126 13.01 -5.42 -1.65
N GLU A 127 14.01 -5.41 -0.77
CA GLU A 127 13.84 -5.10 0.67
C GLU A 127 13.29 -3.68 0.92
N ASP A 128 13.53 -2.76 0.00
CA ASP A 128 13.13 -1.36 0.10
C ASP A 128 11.76 -1.06 -0.53
N SER A 129 11.28 -1.94 -1.42
CA SER A 129 9.96 -1.87 -2.04
C SER A 129 8.88 -2.25 -1.03
N ALA A 130 7.74 -1.57 -1.02
CA ALA A 130 6.54 -2.03 -0.32
C ALA A 130 5.34 -1.27 -0.86
N CYS A 131 4.23 -1.97 -1.04
CA CYS A 131 2.93 -1.37 -1.29
C CYS A 131 2.10 -1.45 0.00
N HIS A 132 1.60 -0.29 0.44
CA HIS A 132 0.75 -0.19 1.62
C HIS A 132 -0.66 0.15 1.15
N ILE A 133 -1.59 -0.75 1.41
CA ILE A 133 -2.98 -0.67 0.93
C ILE A 133 -3.86 -0.45 2.14
N ASP A 134 -4.43 0.75 2.24
CA ASP A 134 -5.37 1.13 3.30
C ASP A 134 -6.79 1.09 2.74
N LEU A 135 -7.65 0.27 3.37
CA LEU A 135 -9.02 0.02 2.96
C LEU A 135 -9.98 1.19 3.27
N VAL A 136 -9.51 2.27 3.89
CA VAL A 136 -10.29 3.49 4.18
C VAL A 136 -9.56 4.77 3.73
N SER A 137 -8.85 4.72 2.60
CA SER A 137 -7.95 5.81 2.17
C SER A 137 -8.26 6.42 0.79
N SER A 138 -9.41 6.12 0.19
CA SER A 138 -9.80 6.74 -1.09
C SER A 138 -10.08 8.25 -0.99
N GLY A 139 -10.30 8.74 0.23
CA GLY A 139 -10.75 10.11 0.49
C GLY A 139 -12.22 10.36 0.14
N SER A 140 -13.00 9.30 -0.13
CA SER A 140 -14.45 9.38 -0.26
C SER A 140 -15.11 9.79 1.06
N GLU A 141 -16.34 10.32 1.01
CA GLU A 141 -17.09 10.62 2.24
C GLU A 141 -17.31 9.38 3.11
N GLU A 142 -17.48 8.21 2.47
CA GLU A 142 -17.65 6.92 3.16
C GLU A 142 -16.35 6.50 3.87
N ASP A 143 -15.21 6.55 3.21
CA ASP A 143 -13.92 6.21 3.79
C ASP A 143 -13.53 7.16 4.93
N ILE A 144 -13.79 8.46 4.75
CA ILE A 144 -13.59 9.46 5.80
C ILE A 144 -14.47 9.12 7.02
N GLU A 145 -15.74 8.79 6.80
CA GLU A 145 -16.63 8.39 7.88
C GLU A 145 -16.13 7.11 8.60
N LEU A 146 -15.73 6.08 7.85
CA LEU A 146 -15.18 4.83 8.38
C LEU A 146 -13.89 5.06 9.17
N TYR A 147 -12.98 5.86 8.63
CA TYR A 147 -11.73 6.25 9.28
C TYR A 147 -12.01 6.98 10.60
N LEU A 148 -12.83 8.02 10.58
CA LEU A 148 -13.17 8.78 11.78
C LEU A 148 -13.92 7.94 12.83
N ARG A 149 -14.77 7.01 12.39
CA ARG A 149 -15.52 6.12 13.28
C ARG A 149 -14.62 5.08 13.96
N TYR A 150 -13.75 4.39 13.22
CA TYR A 150 -13.08 3.19 13.72
C TYR A 150 -11.59 3.32 14.00
N TYR A 151 -10.88 4.24 13.34
CA TYR A 151 -9.41 4.23 13.28
C TYR A 151 -8.75 5.53 13.76
N ALA A 152 -9.44 6.66 13.63
CA ALA A 152 -8.93 7.96 14.06
C ALA A 152 -8.91 8.07 15.59
N ASP A 153 -7.73 8.33 16.17
CA ASP A 153 -7.63 8.62 17.59
C ASP A 153 -8.19 10.01 17.96
N GLU A 154 -8.25 10.27 19.26
CA GLU A 154 -8.78 11.53 19.80
C GLU A 154 -7.93 12.75 19.41
N GLU A 155 -6.65 12.58 19.09
CA GLU A 155 -5.82 13.70 18.60
C GLU A 155 -6.19 14.05 17.17
N THR A 156 -6.20 13.05 16.29
CA THR A 156 -6.57 13.17 14.88
C THR A 156 -7.99 13.73 14.75
N ARG A 157 -8.95 13.25 15.54
CA ARG A 157 -10.33 13.76 15.54
C ARG A 157 -10.43 15.21 16.01
N ARG A 158 -9.62 15.64 16.98
CA ARG A 158 -9.57 17.04 17.43
C ARG A 158 -8.96 17.94 16.38
N ASP A 159 -7.94 17.48 15.66
CA ASP A 159 -7.33 18.24 14.58
C ASP A 159 -8.28 18.34 13.38
N TRP A 160 -8.97 17.24 13.04
CA TRP A 160 -10.04 17.27 12.02
C TRP A 160 -11.12 18.31 12.34
N ALA A 161 -11.58 18.37 13.59
CA ALA A 161 -12.59 19.35 14.01
C ALA A 161 -12.13 20.82 13.88
N LYS A 162 -10.81 21.08 13.94
CA LYS A 162 -10.26 22.44 13.78
C LYS A 162 -10.18 22.82 12.30
N ASP A 163 -9.70 21.89 11.48
CA ASP A 163 -9.43 22.12 10.07
C ASP A 163 -10.73 22.12 9.25
N TRP A 164 -11.70 21.27 9.64
CA TRP A 164 -13.02 21.12 9.00
C TRP A 164 -14.17 21.27 10.02
N PRO A 165 -14.42 22.49 10.55
CA PRO A 165 -15.37 22.70 11.64
C PRO A 165 -16.85 22.47 11.28
N ASN A 166 -17.18 22.31 9.99
CA ASN A 166 -18.53 22.05 9.52
C ASN A 166 -18.80 20.56 9.25
N ASP A 167 -17.77 19.71 9.31
CA ASP A 167 -17.92 18.29 9.04
C ASP A 167 -18.55 17.57 10.23
N VAL A 168 -19.37 16.56 9.93
CA VAL A 168 -19.96 15.71 10.97
C VAL A 168 -18.96 14.63 11.34
N ILE A 169 -18.41 14.72 12.55
CA ILE A 169 -17.53 13.68 13.08
C ILE A 169 -18.38 12.62 13.77
N PRO A 170 -18.43 11.36 13.27
CA PRO A 170 -19.19 10.29 13.91
C PRO A 170 -18.65 9.99 15.30
N ALA A 171 -19.46 9.35 16.15
CA ALA A 171 -18.96 8.82 17.42
C ALA A 171 -17.86 7.76 17.13
N HIS A 172 -16.81 7.76 17.93
CA HIS A 172 -15.77 6.74 17.80
C HIS A 172 -16.29 5.39 18.32
N GLU A 173 -16.02 4.32 17.58
CA GLU A 173 -16.44 2.95 17.86
C GLU A 173 -15.23 2.01 17.70
N ALA A 174 -15.21 0.93 18.49
CA ALA A 174 -14.25 -0.14 18.23
C ALA A 174 -14.71 -0.91 16.98
N PRO A 175 -13.80 -1.27 16.06
CA PRO A 175 -14.20 -2.05 14.90
C PRO A 175 -14.72 -3.45 15.31
N PRO A 176 -15.62 -4.05 14.51
CA PRO A 176 -16.26 -5.33 14.81
C PRO A 176 -15.31 -6.54 14.83
N TYR A 177 -14.16 -6.46 14.15
CA TYR A 177 -13.18 -7.54 14.06
C TYR A 177 -11.82 -7.13 14.62
N ASP A 178 -10.91 -8.10 14.67
CA ASP A 178 -9.58 -7.99 15.27
C ASP A 178 -8.51 -8.60 14.36
N ARG A 179 -8.68 -8.34 13.06
CA ARG A 179 -7.83 -8.51 11.89
C ARG A 179 -6.41 -7.97 12.04
N ASP A 180 -6.35 -6.66 12.19
CA ASP A 180 -5.20 -5.84 11.79
C ASP A 180 -3.95 -6.14 12.61
N ARG A 181 -4.12 -6.48 13.90
CA ARG A 181 -2.98 -6.83 14.77
C ARG A 181 -2.25 -8.11 14.32
N HIS A 182 -2.91 -8.95 13.52
CA HIS A 182 -2.42 -10.24 13.04
C HIS A 182 -1.96 -10.21 11.59
N LEU A 183 -2.18 -9.10 10.89
CA LEU A 183 -1.75 -8.96 9.51
C LEU A 183 -0.21 -8.99 9.39
N PRO A 184 0.32 -9.54 8.28
CA PRO A 184 1.72 -9.35 7.93
C PRO A 184 2.07 -7.86 7.83
N ALA A 185 3.29 -7.53 8.23
CA ALA A 185 3.82 -6.19 8.25
C ALA A 185 5.15 -6.16 7.50
N ARG A 186 5.42 -5.06 6.76
CA ARG A 186 6.70 -4.81 6.09
C ARG A 186 7.87 -4.95 7.07
N ASP A 187 7.76 -4.19 8.16
CA ASP A 187 8.70 -4.15 9.25
C ASP A 187 7.92 -4.65 10.47
N GLN A 188 8.34 -5.70 11.15
CA GLN A 188 7.59 -6.21 12.33
C GLN A 188 7.56 -5.23 13.53
N ALA A 189 7.91 -3.96 13.34
CA ALA A 189 7.82 -2.91 14.33
C ALA A 189 7.49 -1.56 13.64
N GLU A 190 6.72 -0.74 14.35
CA GLU A 190 6.53 0.72 14.21
C GLU A 190 5.25 1.26 13.53
N TRP A 191 4.61 0.59 12.58
CA TRP A 191 3.30 1.07 12.06
C TRP A 191 2.07 0.57 12.86
N ARG A 192 2.27 -0.26 13.90
CA ARG A 192 1.21 -0.81 14.77
C ARG A 192 0.40 0.25 15.56
N ASN A 193 0.69 1.53 15.36
CA ASN A 193 0.14 2.66 16.08
C ASN A 193 -0.74 3.56 15.19
N CYS A 194 -1.48 2.99 14.23
CA CYS A 194 -2.71 3.66 13.81
C CYS A 194 -3.66 3.68 15.02
N GLY A 195 -3.66 4.80 15.76
CA GLY A 195 -4.67 5.16 16.75
C GLY A 195 -4.61 4.49 18.12
N LYS A 196 -3.49 3.87 18.53
CA LYS A 196 -3.37 3.37 19.93
C LYS A 196 -2.80 4.43 20.86
N PRO A 197 -3.48 4.79 21.96
CA PRO A 197 -2.86 5.59 23.00
C PRO A 197 -1.72 4.80 23.66
N SER A 198 -0.65 5.52 23.96
CA SER A 198 0.55 5.08 24.69
C SER A 198 0.24 4.41 26.03
#